data_AF-A0A962FS77-F1
#
_entry.id   AF-A0A962FS77-F1
#
_cell.length_a   1.000
_cell.length_b   1.000
_cell.length_c   1.000
_cell.angle_alpha   90.00
_cell.angle_beta   90.00
_cell.angle_gamma   90.00
#
_symmetry.space_group_name_H-M   'P 1'
#
loop_
_entity.id
_entity.type
_entity.pdbx_description
1 polymer ?
#
loop_
_entity_poly.entity_id
_entity_poly.type
_entity_poly.pdbx_seq_one_letter_code
_entity_poly.pdbx_strand_id
1 'polypeptide(L)'
;PMDAAPASAHSAFPQRPVQAPRYANPYGAGGMSPGQESPEERKLLIGRGITMSGEIDSCDTLVVEGTVEASLRGARFLDVASTGVFYGAVEIDEANISGRFEGDITVNGRLTITSTGSITGTISYKEMAMEAGAIIDGKISPLGATAGAREEKAGASRKVVKSVGARDGERDANQLPLSSAAA
;
A
#
# COMPACT_ATOMS: atom_id res chain seq x y z
N PRO A 1 101.98 -19.08 35.37
CA PRO A 1 102.63 -19.19 34.03
C PRO A 1 101.60 -19.80 33.08
N MET A 2 101.02 -19.00 32.18
CA MET A 2 101.16 -19.14 30.70
C MET A 2 100.76 -20.54 30.21
N ASP A 3 99.71 -20.74 29.40
CA ASP A 3 99.55 -20.17 28.06
C ASP A 3 98.11 -20.33 27.49
N ALA A 4 97.86 -19.53 26.45
CA ALA A 4 96.84 -19.51 25.38
C ALA A 4 96.27 -20.87 24.92
N ALA A 5 95.26 -21.06 24.06
CA ALA A 5 94.19 -20.34 23.36
C ALA A 5 93.34 -21.44 22.67
N PRO A 6 92.10 -21.17 22.23
CA PRO A 6 91.18 -22.20 21.73
C PRO A 6 91.22 -22.35 20.20
N ALA A 7 91.03 -23.57 19.69
CA ALA A 7 90.82 -23.81 18.26
C ALA A 7 89.80 -24.95 18.00
N SER A 8 88.63 -24.49 17.55
CA SER A 8 87.64 -25.07 16.63
C SER A 8 87.93 -26.41 15.94
N ALA A 9 86.89 -27.25 15.82
CA ALA A 9 86.38 -27.72 14.51
C ALA A 9 85.19 -28.69 14.60
N HIS A 10 84.10 -28.31 13.94
CA HIS A 10 83.11 -29.13 13.22
C HIS A 10 82.18 -30.08 13.98
N SER A 11 80.91 -29.68 14.05
CA SER A 11 79.82 -30.43 13.40
C SER A 11 78.65 -29.48 13.16
N ALA A 12 78.34 -29.25 11.90
CA ALA A 12 77.27 -28.39 11.42
C ALA A 12 75.92 -28.94 11.89
N PHE A 13 75.20 -28.16 12.70
CA PHE A 13 73.77 -28.36 12.89
C PHE A 13 73.05 -27.95 11.59
N PRO A 14 72.31 -28.85 10.91
CA PRO A 14 71.37 -28.40 9.89
C PRO A 14 70.26 -27.63 10.59
N GLN A 15 70.19 -26.32 10.35
CA GLN A 15 69.02 -25.53 10.72
C GLN A 15 67.83 -26.09 9.94
N ARG A 16 66.89 -26.74 10.65
CA ARG A 16 65.56 -27.03 10.09
C ARG A 16 64.92 -25.70 9.72
N PRO A 17 64.57 -25.45 8.46
CA PRO A 17 63.77 -24.28 8.13
C PRO A 17 62.39 -24.44 8.80
N VAL A 18 61.98 -23.42 9.54
CA VAL A 18 60.61 -23.25 10.00
C VAL A 18 59.71 -23.09 8.78
N GLN A 19 59.06 -24.18 8.34
CA GLN A 19 57.97 -24.08 7.37
C GLN A 19 56.73 -23.54 8.09
N ALA A 20 56.37 -22.30 7.77
CA ALA A 20 55.01 -21.82 7.99
C ALA A 20 54.03 -22.75 7.23
N PRO A 21 52.86 -23.09 7.80
CA PRO A 21 51.85 -23.81 7.05
C PRO A 21 51.40 -22.94 5.88
N ARG A 22 51.77 -23.34 4.67
CA ARG A 22 51.18 -22.85 3.43
C ARG A 22 49.75 -23.39 3.40
N TYR A 23 48.79 -22.62 3.88
CA TYR A 23 47.40 -22.81 3.48
C TYR A 23 47.30 -22.37 2.01
N ALA A 24 47.49 -23.34 1.12
CA ALA A 24 46.98 -23.23 -0.23
C ALA A 24 45.46 -23.44 -0.16
N ASN A 25 44.68 -22.38 -0.38
CA ASN A 25 43.28 -22.51 -0.77
C ASN A 25 43.23 -22.35 -2.31
N PRO A 26 43.23 -23.45 -3.09
CA PRO A 26 43.32 -23.40 -4.55
C PRO A 26 42.00 -23.07 -5.28
N TYR A 27 40.92 -22.69 -4.59
CA TYR A 27 39.65 -22.34 -5.25
C TYR A 27 38.88 -21.24 -4.52
N GLY A 28 38.51 -20.21 -5.27
CA GLY A 28 37.46 -19.27 -4.91
C GLY A 28 37.95 -17.85 -4.64
N ALA A 29 38.42 -17.16 -5.67
CA ALA A 29 38.08 -15.75 -5.78
C ALA A 29 36.55 -15.68 -5.65
N GLY A 30 36.06 -15.20 -4.50
CA GLY A 30 34.66 -14.89 -4.30
C GLY A 30 34.29 -13.78 -5.27
N GLY A 31 34.02 -14.17 -6.51
CA GLY A 31 33.31 -13.33 -7.45
C GLY A 31 32.01 -12.96 -6.76
N MET A 32 31.86 -11.67 -6.48
CA MET A 32 30.56 -11.04 -6.50
C MET A 32 29.93 -11.48 -7.83
N SER A 33 29.15 -12.55 -7.80
CA SER A 33 28.32 -12.90 -8.94
C SER A 33 27.31 -11.77 -9.00
N PRO A 34 27.30 -10.89 -10.02
CA PRO A 34 26.14 -10.04 -10.23
C PRO A 34 24.95 -11.00 -10.28
N GLY A 35 23.95 -10.69 -9.44
CA GLY A 35 22.80 -11.56 -9.22
C GLY A 35 22.24 -12.03 -10.54
N GLN A 36 21.84 -13.31 -10.57
CA GLN A 36 21.02 -13.86 -11.64
C GLN A 36 19.86 -12.90 -11.91
N GLU A 37 19.95 -12.16 -13.01
CA GLU A 37 18.86 -11.44 -13.63
C GLU A 37 17.80 -12.47 -14.02
N SER A 38 16.89 -12.68 -13.08
CA SER A 38 15.64 -13.39 -13.28
C SER A 38 14.77 -12.49 -14.18
N PRO A 39 13.95 -13.09 -15.06
CA PRO A 39 13.43 -12.47 -16.29
C PRO A 39 12.87 -11.08 -16.04
N GLU A 40 13.26 -10.10 -16.86
CA GLU A 40 12.84 -8.68 -16.90
C GLU A 40 11.59 -8.35 -16.06
N GLU A 41 11.73 -8.34 -14.73
CA GLU A 41 10.63 -7.95 -13.86
C GLU A 41 10.64 -6.43 -13.83
N ARG A 42 9.56 -5.82 -14.31
CA ARG A 42 9.43 -4.36 -14.36
C ARG A 42 9.18 -3.86 -12.95
N LYS A 43 10.27 -3.77 -12.19
CA LYS A 43 10.26 -3.35 -10.81
C LYS A 43 10.50 -1.86 -10.71
N LEU A 44 9.58 -1.17 -10.02
CA LEU A 44 9.70 0.23 -9.69
C LEU A 44 9.84 0.36 -8.17
N LEU A 45 10.90 1.05 -7.72
CA LEU A 45 11.15 1.33 -6.30
C LEU A 45 11.15 2.85 -6.11
N ILE A 46 10.25 3.34 -5.27
CA ILE A 46 10.18 4.74 -4.88
C ILE A 46 10.82 4.88 -3.51
N GLY A 47 12.04 5.41 -3.49
CA GLY A 47 12.80 5.61 -2.25
C GLY A 47 12.20 6.69 -1.33
N ARG A 48 12.63 6.65 -0.07
CA ARG A 48 12.23 7.62 0.96
C ARG A 48 12.55 9.06 0.53
N GLY A 49 11.59 9.97 0.72
CA GLY A 49 11.75 11.39 0.38
C GLY A 49 11.62 11.72 -1.11
N ILE A 50 11.30 10.73 -1.95
CA ILE A 50 10.96 10.94 -3.36
C ILE A 50 9.45 11.13 -3.46
N THR A 51 9.05 12.19 -4.16
CA THR A 51 7.66 12.41 -4.56
C THR A 51 7.54 12.04 -6.03
N MET A 52 6.63 11.13 -6.36
CA MET A 52 6.34 10.77 -7.75
C MET A 52 4.90 11.13 -8.09
N SER A 53 4.70 11.80 -9.22
CA SER A 53 3.36 12.11 -9.73
C SER A 53 3.22 11.65 -11.17
N GLY A 54 2.10 11.00 -11.53
CA GLY A 54 1.84 10.58 -12.92
C GLY A 54 0.88 9.40 -13.08
N GLU A 55 1.00 8.70 -14.20
CA GLU A 55 0.32 7.43 -14.45
C GLU A 55 1.38 6.36 -14.67
N ILE A 56 1.21 5.20 -14.02
CA ILE A 56 2.07 4.03 -14.20
C ILE A 56 1.25 2.98 -14.91
N ASP A 57 1.75 2.57 -16.06
CA ASP A 57 1.23 1.45 -16.82
C ASP A 57 2.28 0.33 -16.86
N SER A 58 1.83 -0.92 -16.87
CA SER A 58 2.67 -2.07 -17.15
C SER A 58 3.89 -2.27 -16.22
N CYS A 59 3.71 -2.10 -14.91
CA CYS A 59 4.73 -2.46 -13.90
C CYS A 59 4.39 -3.80 -13.23
N ASP A 60 5.36 -4.70 -13.05
CA ASP A 60 5.10 -5.99 -12.41
C ASP A 60 5.07 -5.84 -10.89
N THR A 61 6.10 -5.18 -10.34
CA THR A 61 6.36 -5.05 -8.91
C THR A 61 6.57 -3.57 -8.56
N LEU A 62 5.67 -2.97 -7.80
CA LEU A 62 5.85 -1.61 -7.27
C LEU A 62 6.12 -1.65 -5.76
N VAL A 63 7.23 -1.03 -5.35
CA VAL A 63 7.56 -0.82 -3.93
C VAL A 63 7.60 0.67 -3.63
N VAL A 64 6.81 1.10 -2.66
CA VAL A 64 6.65 2.52 -2.30
C VAL A 64 7.14 2.78 -0.88
N GLU A 65 8.28 3.45 -0.73
CA GLU A 65 8.79 3.96 0.55
C GLU A 65 8.59 5.47 0.73
N GLY A 66 8.35 6.20 -0.37
CA GLY A 66 8.15 7.65 -0.41
C GLY A 66 6.69 8.08 -0.61
N THR A 67 6.48 9.24 -1.23
CA THR A 67 5.15 9.74 -1.55
C THR A 67 4.85 9.54 -3.02
N VAL A 68 3.71 8.93 -3.34
CA VAL A 68 3.27 8.68 -4.71
C VAL A 68 1.88 9.25 -4.88
N GLU A 69 1.70 10.11 -5.88
CA GLU A 69 0.41 10.61 -6.32
C GLU A 69 0.19 10.17 -7.76
N ALA A 70 -0.37 8.98 -7.95
CA ALA A 70 -0.46 8.40 -9.27
C ALA A 70 -1.62 7.44 -9.45
N SER A 71 -2.00 7.26 -10.71
CA SER A 71 -2.89 6.18 -11.13
C SER A 71 -2.07 4.98 -11.58
N LEU A 72 -2.29 3.83 -10.95
CA LEU A 72 -1.58 2.60 -11.25
C LEU A 72 -2.52 1.65 -11.99
N ARG A 73 -2.17 1.29 -13.23
CA ARG A 73 -2.96 0.36 -14.05
C ARG A 73 -2.17 -0.92 -14.32
N GLY A 74 -2.75 -2.04 -13.91
CA GLY A 74 -2.29 -3.37 -14.31
C GLY A 74 -0.97 -3.79 -13.66
N ALA A 75 -0.81 -3.54 -12.36
CA ALA A 75 0.32 -4.11 -11.63
C ALA A 75 -0.01 -5.46 -11.01
N ARG A 76 0.99 -6.36 -10.97
CA ARG A 76 0.79 -7.68 -10.36
C ARG A 76 0.93 -7.61 -8.85
N PHE A 77 1.96 -6.92 -8.37
CA PHE A 77 2.28 -6.81 -6.95
C PHE A 77 2.56 -5.37 -6.53
N LEU A 78 1.85 -4.91 -5.50
CA LEU A 78 2.08 -3.61 -4.86
C LEU A 78 2.48 -3.79 -3.40
N ASP A 79 3.60 -3.20 -3.01
CA ASP A 79 4.04 -3.11 -1.61
C ASP A 79 4.19 -1.64 -1.20
N VAL A 80 3.36 -1.22 -0.25
CA VAL A 80 3.45 0.11 0.35
C VAL A 80 4.10 -0.03 1.71
N ALA A 81 5.34 0.44 1.85
CA ALA A 81 6.07 0.41 3.10
C ALA A 81 5.43 1.35 4.15
N SER A 82 5.81 1.21 5.42
CA SER A 82 5.25 2.01 6.52
C SER A 82 5.49 3.52 6.40
N THR A 83 6.57 3.94 5.72
CA THR A 83 6.84 5.35 5.41
C THR A 83 6.18 5.82 4.12
N GLY A 84 5.61 4.89 3.35
CA GLY A 84 4.99 5.13 2.06
C GLY A 84 3.63 5.81 2.22
N VAL A 85 3.38 6.82 1.38
CA VAL A 85 2.07 7.45 1.24
C VAL A 85 1.65 7.38 -0.22
N PHE A 86 0.55 6.70 -0.48
CA PHE A 86 0.00 6.56 -1.83
C PHE A 86 -1.32 7.31 -1.95
N TYR A 87 -1.42 8.15 -2.98
CA TYR A 87 -2.62 8.89 -3.36
C TYR A 87 -3.01 8.50 -4.79
N GLY A 88 -4.25 8.08 -4.99
CA GLY A 88 -4.80 7.88 -6.34
C GLY A 88 -5.64 6.61 -6.50
N ALA A 89 -5.72 6.14 -7.75
CA ALA A 89 -6.50 4.97 -8.13
C ALA A 89 -5.58 3.81 -8.53
N VAL A 90 -5.85 2.61 -8.03
CA VAL A 90 -5.00 1.43 -8.23
C VAL A 90 -5.83 0.23 -8.66
N GLU A 91 -5.40 -0.46 -9.72
CA GLU A 91 -5.93 -1.76 -10.14
C GLU A 91 -4.80 -2.80 -10.19
N ILE A 92 -4.90 -3.82 -9.32
CA ILE A 92 -3.86 -4.83 -9.12
C ILE A 92 -4.42 -6.21 -8.76
N ASP A 93 -3.58 -7.24 -8.86
CA ASP A 93 -3.90 -8.59 -8.40
C ASP A 93 -3.59 -8.79 -6.91
N GLU A 94 -2.38 -8.44 -6.46
CA GLU A 94 -1.95 -8.62 -5.07
C GLU A 94 -1.41 -7.31 -4.48
N ALA A 95 -1.86 -6.98 -3.27
CA ALA A 95 -1.42 -5.78 -2.56
C ALA A 95 -1.01 -6.07 -1.12
N ASN A 96 0.06 -5.43 -0.69
CA ASN A 96 0.49 -5.37 0.69
C ASN A 96 0.61 -3.91 1.14
N ILE A 97 -0.18 -3.53 2.14
CA ILE A 97 -0.26 -2.14 2.62
C ILE A 97 0.23 -2.07 4.07
N SER A 98 1.38 -1.43 4.27
CA SER A 98 1.95 -1.14 5.58
C SER A 98 1.96 0.33 5.97
N GLY A 99 1.81 1.22 4.99
CA GLY A 99 1.78 2.67 5.17
C GLY A 99 0.39 3.25 5.05
N ARG A 100 0.32 4.47 4.50
CA ARG A 100 -0.92 5.21 4.28
C ARG A 100 -1.33 5.13 2.82
N PHE A 101 -2.58 4.72 2.59
CA PHE A 101 -3.19 4.69 1.26
C PHE A 101 -4.45 5.56 1.26
N GLU A 102 -4.57 6.47 0.31
CA GLU A 102 -5.72 7.35 0.17
C GLU A 102 -6.22 7.34 -1.28
N GLY A 103 -7.47 6.91 -1.49
CA GLY A 103 -8.09 6.84 -2.82
C GLY A 103 -8.84 5.54 -3.08
N ASP A 104 -8.84 5.10 -4.33
CA ASP A 104 -9.63 3.95 -4.80
C ASP A 104 -8.71 2.78 -5.13
N ILE A 105 -8.91 1.64 -4.47
CA ILE A 105 -8.12 0.43 -4.71
C ILE A 105 -9.02 -0.71 -5.18
N THR A 106 -8.62 -1.36 -6.27
CA THR A 106 -9.27 -2.53 -6.86
C THR A 106 -8.28 -3.69 -6.86
N VAL A 107 -8.53 -4.70 -6.03
CA VAL A 107 -7.68 -5.88 -5.85
C VAL A 107 -8.40 -7.14 -6.30
N ASN A 108 -7.96 -7.72 -7.42
CA ASN A 108 -8.58 -8.90 -8.01
C ASN A 108 -8.23 -10.22 -7.28
N GLY A 109 -7.07 -10.26 -6.62
CA GLY A 109 -6.58 -11.38 -5.82
C GLY A 109 -6.70 -11.10 -4.34
N ARG A 110 -5.56 -10.94 -3.67
CA ARG A 110 -5.44 -10.83 -2.21
C ARG A 110 -4.93 -9.45 -1.79
N LEU A 111 -5.70 -8.78 -0.93
CA LEU A 111 -5.29 -7.58 -0.23
C LEU A 111 -4.82 -7.94 1.18
N THR A 112 -3.56 -7.65 1.49
CA THR A 112 -2.99 -7.81 2.84
C THR A 112 -2.72 -6.44 3.44
N ILE A 113 -3.22 -6.21 4.65
CA ILE A 113 -2.97 -4.98 5.41
C ILE A 113 -2.23 -5.35 6.69
N THR A 114 -1.07 -4.75 6.91
CA THR A 114 -0.25 -5.00 8.10
C THR A 114 -0.72 -4.15 9.29
N SER A 115 -0.17 -4.40 10.49
CA SER A 115 -0.60 -3.73 11.73
C SER A 115 -0.52 -2.20 11.70
N THR A 116 0.31 -1.60 10.82
CA THR A 116 0.45 -0.14 10.70
C THR A 116 -0.28 0.45 9.50
N GLY A 117 -0.95 -0.38 8.70
CA GLY A 117 -1.64 0.04 7.49
C GLY A 117 -2.85 0.93 7.80
N SER A 118 -2.92 2.08 7.12
CA SER A 118 -4.05 3.01 7.19
C SER A 118 -4.60 3.26 5.79
N ILE A 119 -5.86 2.89 5.56
CA ILE A 119 -6.51 3.09 4.25
C ILE A 119 -7.69 4.04 4.39
N THR A 120 -7.75 5.05 3.51
CA THR A 120 -8.86 6.00 3.44
C THR A 120 -9.43 6.03 2.02
N GLY A 121 -10.69 5.62 1.83
CA GLY A 121 -11.37 5.70 0.53
C GLY A 121 -12.23 4.49 0.16
N THR A 122 -12.28 4.14 -1.13
CA THR A 122 -13.08 3.02 -1.64
C THR A 122 -12.20 1.81 -1.89
N ILE A 123 -12.52 0.68 -1.24
CA ILE A 123 -11.76 -0.56 -1.37
C ILE A 123 -12.65 -1.60 -2.05
N SER A 124 -12.19 -2.09 -3.19
CA SER A 124 -12.80 -3.19 -3.93
C SER A 124 -11.87 -4.40 -3.89
N TYR A 125 -12.28 -5.51 -3.28
CA TYR A 125 -11.43 -6.70 -3.16
C TYR A 125 -12.16 -8.01 -3.41
N LYS A 126 -11.41 -9.06 -3.75
CA LYS A 126 -11.92 -10.44 -3.78
C LYS A 126 -11.64 -11.19 -2.48
N GLU A 127 -10.39 -11.15 -2.02
CA GLU A 127 -9.95 -11.72 -0.74
C GLU A 127 -9.15 -10.67 0.04
N MET A 128 -9.35 -10.63 1.36
CA MET A 128 -8.71 -9.64 2.22
C MET A 128 -8.22 -10.27 3.53
N ALA A 129 -6.98 -9.97 3.89
CA ALA A 129 -6.36 -10.32 5.15
C ALA A 129 -5.90 -9.04 5.86
N MET A 130 -6.25 -8.90 7.13
CA MET A 130 -5.83 -7.77 7.96
C MET A 130 -5.12 -8.26 9.21
N GLU A 131 -4.04 -7.59 9.58
CA GLU A 131 -3.33 -7.81 10.82
C GLU A 131 -3.88 -6.91 11.95
N ALA A 132 -3.61 -7.28 13.21
CA ALA A 132 -4.12 -6.56 14.37
C ALA A 132 -3.46 -5.17 14.51
N GLY A 133 -4.23 -4.12 14.23
CA GLY A 133 -3.76 -2.73 14.31
C GLY A 133 -4.07 -1.91 13.05
N ALA A 134 -4.45 -2.58 11.96
CA ALA A 134 -4.87 -1.92 10.73
C ALA A 134 -6.09 -1.01 10.94
N ILE A 135 -6.06 0.17 10.34
CA ILE A 135 -7.15 1.16 10.38
C ILE A 135 -7.67 1.36 8.96
N ILE A 136 -8.99 1.30 8.79
CA ILE A 136 -9.64 1.55 7.51
C ILE A 136 -10.79 2.53 7.72
N ASP A 137 -10.79 3.59 6.92
CA ASP A 137 -11.85 4.57 6.85
C ASP A 137 -12.40 4.62 5.41
N GLY A 138 -13.70 4.41 5.26
CA GLY A 138 -14.36 4.52 3.95
C GLY A 138 -15.24 3.32 3.59
N LYS A 139 -15.42 3.12 2.27
CA LYS A 139 -16.39 2.15 1.75
C LYS A 139 -15.70 0.91 1.21
N ILE A 140 -16.09 -0.24 1.72
CA ILE A 140 -15.57 -1.53 1.29
C ILE A 140 -16.64 -2.24 0.45
N SER A 141 -16.28 -2.73 -0.74
CA SER A 141 -17.17 -3.47 -1.63
C SER A 141 -16.48 -4.75 -2.15
N PRO A 142 -17.04 -5.94 -1.93
CA PRO A 142 -16.47 -7.17 -2.48
C PRO A 142 -16.71 -7.26 -4.00
N LEU A 143 -15.65 -7.45 -4.80
CA LEU A 143 -15.71 -7.63 -6.26
C LEU A 143 -16.42 -8.93 -6.69
N GLY A 144 -16.52 -9.89 -5.77
CA GLY A 144 -17.18 -11.18 -5.97
C GLY A 144 -18.64 -11.25 -5.51
N ALA A 145 -19.16 -10.22 -4.82
CA ALA A 145 -20.58 -10.18 -4.53
C ALA A 145 -21.28 -9.69 -5.77
N THR A 146 -22.03 -10.59 -6.40
CA THR A 146 -22.92 -10.33 -7.54
C THR A 146 -23.49 -8.91 -7.45
N ALA A 147 -23.00 -8.01 -8.33
CA ALA A 147 -23.60 -6.72 -8.63
C ALA A 147 -24.93 -6.97 -9.36
N GLY A 148 -25.84 -7.59 -8.63
CA GLY A 148 -27.16 -8.03 -9.02
C GLY A 148 -28.07 -7.92 -7.80
N ALA A 149 -28.06 -6.77 -7.14
CA ALA A 149 -29.20 -6.25 -6.38
C ALA A 149 -28.88 -4.84 -5.86
N ARG A 150 -29.72 -3.89 -6.27
CA ARG A 150 -29.94 -2.56 -5.68
C ARG A 150 -29.18 -1.39 -6.29
N GLU A 151 -29.43 -1.19 -7.58
CA GLU A 151 -29.86 0.13 -8.05
C GLU A 151 -31.39 0.22 -7.83
N GLU A 152 -31.84 0.45 -6.59
CA GLU A 152 -33.20 0.98 -6.32
C GLU A 152 -33.31 1.58 -4.91
N LYS A 153 -33.83 2.81 -4.88
CA LYS A 153 -34.34 3.60 -3.74
C LYS A 153 -33.36 4.51 -3.00
N ALA A 154 -32.97 5.59 -3.68
CA ALA A 154 -32.81 6.92 -3.07
C ALA A 154 -33.77 7.90 -3.76
N GLY A 155 -35.07 7.71 -3.55
CA GLY A 155 -36.09 8.53 -4.21
C GLY A 155 -37.51 8.23 -3.73
N ALA A 156 -37.78 8.41 -2.44
CA ALA A 156 -39.10 8.78 -1.93
C ALA A 156 -39.10 8.87 -0.40
N SER A 157 -39.14 10.08 0.17
CA SER A 157 -40.04 10.37 1.29
C SER A 157 -40.09 11.87 1.61
N ARG A 158 -41.16 12.55 1.17
CA ARG A 158 -41.81 13.66 1.90
C ARG A 158 -43.15 13.98 1.27
N LYS A 159 -44.12 13.08 1.47
CA LYS A 159 -45.54 13.43 1.43
C LYS A 159 -46.10 13.19 2.84
N VAL A 160 -45.88 14.18 3.72
CA VAL A 160 -46.56 14.24 5.01
C VAL A 160 -48.00 14.68 4.74
N VAL A 161 -48.89 13.70 4.79
CA VAL A 161 -50.31 13.90 5.02
C VAL A 161 -50.50 14.49 6.42
N LYS A 162 -51.21 15.61 6.51
CA LYS A 162 -51.89 16.02 7.74
C LYS A 162 -53.34 16.35 7.40
N SER A 163 -54.11 15.29 7.26
CA SER A 163 -55.52 15.29 7.58
C SER A 163 -55.66 15.49 9.09
N VAL A 164 -56.16 16.63 9.50
CA VAL A 164 -56.83 16.78 10.80
C VAL A 164 -58.18 17.40 10.48
N GLY A 165 -59.21 16.56 10.56
CA GLY A 165 -60.59 17.00 10.50
C GLY A 165 -61.05 17.61 11.83
N ALA A 166 -62.35 17.89 11.84
CA ALA A 166 -63.14 18.50 12.92
C ALA A 166 -63.10 20.05 12.86
N ARG A 167 -64.20 20.79 12.94
CA ARG A 167 -65.59 20.44 13.25
C ARG A 167 -66.39 21.76 13.23
N ASP A 168 -67.71 21.62 13.13
CA ASP A 168 -68.74 22.50 13.68
C ASP A 168 -69.00 23.89 13.06
N GLY A 169 -70.29 24.16 12.84
CA GLY A 169 -70.85 25.44 13.27
C GLY A 169 -71.47 26.30 12.19
N GLU A 170 -72.74 26.02 11.89
CA GLU A 170 -73.82 27.00 11.75
C GLU A 170 -73.49 28.40 12.33
N ARG A 171 -73.53 29.44 11.47
CA ARG A 171 -74.15 30.72 11.81
C ARG A 171 -74.27 31.67 10.60
N ASP A 172 -75.52 31.90 10.24
CA ASP A 172 -76.10 33.09 9.64
C ASP A 172 -75.55 34.44 10.14
N ALA A 173 -75.85 35.45 9.31
CA ALA A 173 -75.86 36.89 9.56
C ALA A 173 -74.56 37.67 9.31
N ASN A 174 -74.52 38.35 8.16
CA ASN A 174 -74.62 39.83 8.04
C ASN A 174 -74.11 40.26 6.65
N GLN A 175 -74.96 40.32 5.63
CA GLN A 175 -75.63 41.55 5.15
C GLN A 175 -74.81 42.86 5.20
N LEU A 176 -74.66 43.43 3.99
CA LEU A 176 -74.70 44.85 3.61
C LEU A 176 -73.37 45.65 3.48
N PRO A 177 -73.34 46.66 2.56
CA PRO A 177 -72.44 46.67 1.40
C PRO A 177 -71.56 47.93 1.32
N LEU A 178 -70.45 47.89 0.57
CA LEU A 178 -69.72 49.12 0.21
C LEU A 178 -69.25 49.10 -1.25
N SER A 179 -70.08 49.78 -2.06
CA SER A 179 -69.77 50.72 -3.14
C SER A 179 -68.65 50.41 -4.15
N SER A 180 -69.07 50.11 -5.38
CA SER A 180 -68.31 50.48 -6.57
C SER A 180 -69.28 50.61 -7.76
N ALA A 181 -69.86 51.80 -7.94
CA ALA A 181 -70.47 52.22 -9.18
C ALA A 181 -70.48 53.75 -9.33
N ALA A 182 -69.92 54.20 -10.46
CA ALA A 182 -70.14 55.45 -11.18
C ALA A 182 -69.53 56.77 -10.66
N ALA A 183 -68.50 57.21 -11.38
CA ALA A 183 -68.39 58.58 -11.90
C ALA A 183 -67.91 58.51 -13.35
#